data_AF-A0A2D7GEK8-F1
#
_entry.id   AF-A0A2D7GEK8-F1
#
_cell.length_a   1.000
_cell.length_b   1.000
_cell.length_c   1.000
_cell.angle_alpha   90.00
_cell.angle_beta   90.00
_cell.angle_gamma   90.00
#
_symmetry.space_group_name_H-M   'P 1'
#
loop_
_entity.id
_entity.type
_entity.pdbx_description
1 polymer ?
#
loop_
_entity_poly.entity_id
_entity_poly.type
_entity_poly.pdbx_seq_one_letter_code
_entity_poly.pdbx_strand_id
1 'polypeptide(L)'
;MKNLSSKIVSHLKTQNHINPNACQINAISQIETKLSKSLKQRIVEAFKKNFIGIYLYGSVGVGKSVILKALNLLFESSEIFHFSDLIFHIQKSKSLKKEFNIKKKLILIDEFYINNLTNIILFKKFLSDSLKKKKNNYHDRQ
;
A
#
# COMPACT_ATOMS: atom_id res chain seq x y z
N MET A 1 14.67 -2.01 -1.86
CA MET A 1 15.24 -3.07 -1.01
C MET A 1 15.69 -4.19 -1.92
N LYS A 2 16.92 -4.70 -1.76
CA LYS A 2 17.33 -5.90 -2.49
C LYS A 2 16.65 -7.11 -1.85
N ASN A 3 16.20 -8.06 -2.67
CA ASN A 3 15.76 -9.39 -2.25
C ASN A 3 14.39 -9.43 -1.52
N LEU A 4 13.49 -8.47 -1.75
CA LEU A 4 12.17 -8.45 -1.10
C LEU A 4 11.37 -9.72 -1.40
N SER A 5 11.39 -10.18 -2.66
CA SER A 5 10.66 -11.38 -3.06
C SER A 5 11.14 -12.62 -2.31
N SER A 6 12.46 -12.77 -2.17
CA SER A 6 13.03 -13.90 -1.42
C SER A 6 12.66 -13.87 0.07
N LYS A 7 12.59 -12.68 0.68
CA LYS A 7 12.17 -12.51 2.08
C LYS A 7 10.71 -12.88 2.27
N ILE A 8 9.83 -12.43 1.36
CA ILE A 8 8.41 -12.80 1.40
C ILE A 8 8.26 -14.32 1.24
N VAL A 9 8.89 -14.92 0.23
CA VAL A 9 8.82 -16.37 -0.01
C VAL A 9 9.38 -17.17 1.18
N SER A 10 10.51 -16.75 1.75
CA SER A 10 11.09 -17.37 2.95
C SER A 10 10.13 -17.28 4.13
N HIS A 11 9.52 -16.12 4.38
CA HIS A 11 8.55 -15.94 5.45
C HIS A 11 7.32 -16.85 5.25
N LEU A 12 6.78 -16.93 4.03
CA LEU A 12 5.67 -17.83 3.72
C LEU A 12 5.99 -19.30 4.01
N LYS A 13 7.19 -19.75 3.61
CA LYS A 13 7.63 -21.14 3.81
C LYS A 13 7.94 -21.49 5.26
N THR A 14 8.64 -20.58 5.97
CA THR A 14 9.22 -20.87 7.29
C THR A 14 8.28 -20.54 8.44
N GLN A 15 7.50 -19.46 8.33
CA GLN A 15 6.63 -19.00 9.42
C GLN A 15 5.19 -19.43 9.22
N ASN A 16 4.68 -19.36 7.98
CA ASN A 16 3.30 -19.72 7.70
C ASN A 16 3.15 -21.17 7.22
N HIS A 17 4.26 -21.91 7.05
CA HIS A 17 4.29 -23.27 6.49
C HIS A 17 3.55 -23.40 5.15
N ILE A 18 3.51 -22.32 4.35
CA ILE A 18 2.88 -22.28 3.03
C ILE A 18 3.96 -22.37 1.98
N ASN A 19 3.85 -23.35 1.08
CA ASN A 19 4.68 -23.39 -0.11
C ASN A 19 4.02 -22.55 -1.22
N PRO A 20 4.58 -21.38 -1.60
CA PRO A 20 3.91 -20.50 -2.54
C PRO A 20 3.85 -21.13 -3.93
N ASN A 21 2.70 -21.05 -4.59
CA ASN A 21 2.56 -21.53 -5.96
C ASN A 21 3.20 -20.56 -6.98
N ALA A 22 3.31 -21.00 -8.24
CA ALA A 22 3.92 -20.20 -9.30
C ALA A 22 3.27 -18.81 -9.49
N CYS A 23 1.94 -18.72 -9.33
CA CYS A 23 1.20 -17.46 -9.43
C CYS A 23 1.58 -16.51 -8.29
N GLN A 24 1.64 -17.00 -7.06
CA GLN A 24 2.04 -16.21 -5.89
C GLN A 24 3.50 -15.75 -6.00
N ILE A 25 4.41 -16.62 -6.45
CA ILE A 25 5.82 -16.27 -6.69
C ILE A 25 5.92 -15.15 -7.73
N ASN A 26 5.19 -15.27 -8.85
CA ASN A 26 5.16 -14.24 -9.89
C ASN A 26 4.58 -12.92 -9.35
N ALA A 27 3.47 -12.97 -8.60
CA ALA A 27 2.86 -11.79 -7.99
C ALA A 27 3.84 -11.07 -7.05
N ILE A 28 4.55 -11.83 -6.21
CA ILE A 28 5.58 -11.30 -5.29
C ILE A 28 6.73 -10.63 -6.06
N SER A 29 7.21 -11.24 -7.14
CA SER A 29 8.23 -10.65 -8.03
C SER A 29 7.76 -9.33 -8.67
N GLN A 30 6.50 -9.28 -9.11
CA GLN A 30 5.92 -8.05 -9.66
C GLN A 30 5.78 -6.95 -8.61
N ILE A 31 5.45 -7.31 -7.36
CA ILE A 31 5.41 -6.37 -6.23
C ILE A 31 6.80 -5.75 -6.02
N GLU A 32 7.84 -6.57 -5.90
CA GLU A 32 9.22 -6.08 -5.76
C GLU A 32 9.64 -5.18 -6.92
N THR A 33 9.30 -5.58 -8.16
CA THR A 33 9.61 -4.80 -9.35
C THR A 33 8.91 -3.44 -9.36
N LYS A 34 7.62 -3.39 -9.00
CA LYS A 34 6.85 -2.12 -8.94
C LYS A 34 7.32 -1.23 -7.79
N LEU A 35 7.56 -1.79 -6.61
CA LEU A 35 8.06 -1.03 -5.46
C LEU A 35 9.47 -0.49 -5.69
N SER A 36 10.37 -1.29 -6.27
CA SER A 36 11.74 -0.86 -6.57
C SER A 36 11.78 0.22 -7.66
N LYS A 37 10.95 0.11 -8.71
CA LYS A 37 10.79 1.16 -9.72
C LYS A 37 10.25 2.46 -9.11
N SER A 38 9.25 2.39 -8.24
CA SER A 38 8.71 3.56 -7.53
C SER A 38 9.75 4.26 -6.66
N LEU A 39 10.55 3.49 -5.90
CA LEU A 39 11.65 4.01 -5.10
C LEU A 39 12.76 4.65 -5.95
N LYS A 40 13.08 4.07 -7.12
CA LYS A 40 14.06 4.64 -8.07
C LYS A 40 13.49 5.87 -8.81
N GLN A 41 12.20 5.87 -9.15
CA GLN A 41 11.51 6.99 -9.81
C GLN A 41 11.42 8.24 -8.92
N ARG A 42 11.41 8.08 -7.58
CA ARG A 42 11.56 9.22 -6.65
C ARG A 42 12.82 10.05 -6.90
N ILE A 43 13.86 9.47 -7.51
CA ILE A 43 15.13 10.16 -7.81
C ILE A 43 15.07 10.85 -9.18
N VAL A 44 14.18 10.46 -10.10
CA VAL A 44 14.34 10.83 -11.53
C VAL A 44 13.23 11.73 -12.10
N GLU A 45 11.97 11.76 -11.64
CA GLU A 45 10.92 12.33 -12.50
C GLU A 45 9.90 13.27 -11.84
N ALA A 46 9.90 14.50 -12.36
CA ALA A 46 8.84 15.50 -12.24
C ALA A 46 7.64 15.27 -13.18
N PHE A 47 7.66 14.24 -14.06
CA PHE A 47 6.68 14.12 -15.16
C PHE A 47 6.08 12.72 -15.45
N LYS A 48 6.30 11.68 -14.63
CA LYS A 48 5.57 10.40 -14.80
C LYS A 48 4.30 10.36 -13.97
N LYS A 49 3.23 9.73 -14.53
CA LYS A 49 1.99 9.38 -13.80
C LYS A 49 2.38 8.81 -12.44
N ASN A 50 2.05 9.53 -11.37
CA ASN A 50 2.43 9.15 -10.02
C ASN A 50 1.92 7.73 -9.74
N PHE A 51 2.82 6.78 -9.48
CA PHE A 51 2.44 5.45 -9.05
C PHE A 51 1.60 5.55 -7.77
N ILE A 52 0.35 5.09 -7.85
CA ILE A 52 -0.64 5.24 -6.76
C ILE A 52 -0.64 4.02 -5.83
N GLY A 53 -0.38 2.82 -6.36
CA GLY A 53 -0.36 1.59 -5.57
C GLY A 53 -0.35 0.31 -6.41
N ILE A 54 -0.48 -0.82 -5.72
CA ILE A 54 -0.58 -2.16 -6.32
C ILE A 54 -1.92 -2.76 -5.90
N TYR A 55 -2.65 -3.29 -6.87
CA TYR A 55 -3.88 -4.05 -6.62
C TYR A 55 -3.62 -5.53 -6.85
N LEU A 56 -3.86 -6.36 -5.84
CA LEU A 56 -3.76 -7.82 -5.92
C LEU A 56 -5.14 -8.39 -6.25
N TYR A 57 -5.31 -8.87 -7.47
CA TYR A 57 -6.56 -9.45 -7.96
C TYR A 57 -6.45 -10.96 -8.12
N GLY A 58 -7.54 -11.69 -7.81
CA GLY A 58 -7.64 -13.13 -7.96
C GLY A 58 -8.78 -13.72 -7.15
N SER A 59 -9.09 -15.00 -7.36
CA SER A 59 -10.18 -15.72 -6.69
C SER A 59 -10.05 -15.75 -5.15
N VAL A 60 -11.15 -16.09 -4.47
CA VAL A 60 -11.15 -16.32 -3.02
C VAL A 60 -10.24 -17.50 -2.68
N GLY A 61 -9.56 -17.46 -1.54
CA GLY A 61 -8.70 -18.57 -1.06
C GLY A 61 -7.30 -18.66 -1.68
N VAL A 62 -6.97 -17.87 -2.72
CA VAL A 62 -5.64 -17.94 -3.38
C VAL A 62 -4.48 -17.33 -2.58
N GLY A 63 -4.72 -16.90 -1.33
CA GLY A 63 -3.67 -16.43 -0.43
C GLY A 63 -3.24 -14.96 -0.57
N LYS A 64 -4.09 -14.09 -1.16
CA LYS A 64 -3.80 -12.65 -1.32
C LYS A 64 -3.48 -11.98 0.02
N SER A 65 -4.33 -12.21 1.02
CA SER A 65 -4.18 -11.66 2.39
C SER A 65 -2.92 -12.17 3.09
N VAL A 66 -2.46 -13.39 2.78
CA VAL A 66 -1.20 -13.92 3.32
C VAL A 66 0.00 -13.13 2.78
N ILE A 67 -0.01 -12.79 1.49
CA ILE A 67 1.02 -11.93 0.89
C ILE A 67 1.01 -10.53 1.55
N LEU A 68 -0.17 -9.94 1.77
CA LEU A 68 -0.33 -8.66 2.48
C LEU A 68 0.23 -8.73 3.90
N LYS A 69 -0.07 -9.78 4.68
CA LYS A 69 0.46 -9.98 6.04
C LYS A 69 1.99 -10.14 6.05
N ALA A 70 2.54 -10.89 5.10
CA ALA A 70 3.98 -11.04 4.94
C ALA A 70 4.66 -9.69 4.61
N LEU A 71 4.03 -8.86 3.77
CA LEU A 71 4.50 -7.49 3.54
C LEU A 71 4.45 -6.67 4.83
N ASN A 72 3.37 -6.76 5.60
CA ASN A 72 3.23 -5.97 6.83
C ASN A 72 4.35 -6.23 7.83
N LEU A 73 4.80 -7.49 7.94
CA LEU A 73 5.89 -7.88 8.83
C LEU A 73 7.27 -7.42 8.33
N LEU A 74 7.45 -7.29 7.01
CA LEU A 74 8.73 -6.90 6.42
C LEU A 74 8.95 -5.38 6.35
N PHE A 75 7.90 -4.59 6.56
CA PHE A 75 7.96 -3.13 6.54
C PHE A 75 7.52 -2.58 7.89
N GLU A 76 8.46 -2.22 8.77
CA GLU A 76 8.15 -1.72 10.13
C GLU A 76 7.23 -0.48 10.14
N SER A 77 7.22 0.30 9.05
CA SER A 77 6.33 1.46 8.91
C SER A 77 5.04 1.15 8.17
N SER A 78 4.68 -0.12 7.91
CA SER A 78 3.40 -0.45 7.27
C SER A 78 2.26 -0.55 8.27
N GLU A 79 1.05 -0.37 7.76
CA GLU A 79 -0.18 -0.55 8.53
C GLU A 79 -1.20 -1.25 7.63
N ILE A 80 -1.84 -2.27 8.18
CA ILE A 80 -2.85 -3.05 7.48
C ILE A 80 -4.25 -2.66 7.96
N PHE A 81 -5.15 -2.42 7.01
CA PHE A 81 -6.54 -2.09 7.28
C PHE A 81 -7.45 -3.03 6.51
N HIS A 82 -8.54 -3.49 7.13
CA HIS A 82 -9.72 -3.88 6.36
C HIS A 82 -10.30 -2.63 5.69
N PHE A 83 -10.83 -2.78 4.47
CA PHE A 83 -11.32 -1.63 3.72
C PHE A 83 -12.44 -0.85 4.45
N SER A 84 -13.34 -1.54 5.15
CA SER A 84 -14.39 -0.91 5.97
C SER A 84 -13.82 0.01 7.03
N ASP A 85 -12.79 -0.46 7.74
CA ASP A 85 -12.15 0.27 8.83
C ASP A 85 -11.42 1.49 8.27
N LEU A 86 -10.73 1.33 7.14
CA LEU A 86 -10.08 2.44 6.44
C LEU A 86 -11.09 3.52 6.07
N ILE A 87 -12.24 3.16 5.50
CA ILE A 87 -13.30 4.11 5.16
C ILE A 87 -13.85 4.81 6.40
N PHE A 88 -14.08 4.07 7.48
CA PHE A 88 -14.55 4.62 8.74
C PHE A 88 -13.57 5.64 9.32
N HIS A 89 -12.27 5.32 9.33
CA HIS A 89 -11.22 6.26 9.74
C HIS A 89 -11.17 7.48 8.81
N ILE A 90 -11.25 7.28 7.49
CA ILE A 90 -11.28 8.37 6.51
C ILE A 90 -12.44 9.33 6.81
N GLN A 91 -13.62 8.79 7.11
CA GLN A 91 -14.84 9.56 7.39
C GLN A 91 -14.77 10.33 8.71
N LYS A 92 -14.22 9.72 9.77
CA LYS A 92 -14.06 10.39 11.08
C LYS A 92 -13.00 11.48 11.04
N SER A 93 -11.95 11.30 10.23
CA SER A 93 -10.84 12.24 10.18
C SER A 93 -11.23 13.55 9.48
N LYS A 94 -11.10 14.69 10.17
CA LYS A 94 -11.15 16.02 9.49
C LYS A 94 -9.94 16.24 8.55
N SER A 95 -8.87 15.47 8.75
CA SER A 95 -7.59 15.56 8.04
C SER A 95 -6.88 14.21 8.03
N LEU A 96 -6.97 13.52 6.88
CA LEU A 96 -6.33 12.23 6.64
C LEU A 96 -4.82 12.22 6.93
N LYS A 97 -4.15 13.36 6.73
CA LYS A 97 -2.70 13.48 6.94
C LYS A 97 -2.31 13.48 8.42
N LYS A 98 -3.18 13.97 9.31
CA LYS A 98 -2.89 14.06 10.76
C LYS A 98 -3.04 12.71 11.45
N GLU A 99 -4.06 11.93 11.09
CA GLU A 99 -4.37 10.66 11.76
C GLU A 99 -3.44 9.53 11.31
N PHE A 100 -3.13 9.45 10.02
CA PHE A 100 -2.35 8.32 9.47
C PHE A 100 -0.84 8.55 9.38
N ASN A 101 -0.31 9.73 9.75
CA ASN A 101 1.10 10.11 9.58
C ASN A 101 1.71 9.62 8.23
N ILE A 102 0.92 9.75 7.15
CA ILE A 102 1.03 9.05 5.84
C ILE A 102 2.39 9.26 5.14
N LYS A 103 3.23 10.18 5.64
CA LYS A 103 4.50 10.58 5.01
C LYS A 103 5.53 9.46 4.87
N LYS A 104 5.44 8.37 5.65
CA LYS A 104 6.41 7.25 5.59
C LYS A 104 5.77 5.84 5.65
N LYS A 105 4.44 5.73 5.67
CA LYS A 105 3.76 4.45 5.89
C LYS A 105 3.36 3.74 4.60
N LEU A 106 3.63 2.44 4.51
CA LEU A 106 3.05 1.56 3.47
C LEU A 106 1.65 1.17 3.95
N ILE A 107 0.61 1.64 3.27
CA ILE A 107 -0.77 1.30 3.61
C ILE A 107 -1.15 0.04 2.85
N LEU A 108 -1.46 -1.02 3.59
CA LEU A 108 -1.90 -2.31 3.09
C LEU A 108 -3.40 -2.40 3.33
N ILE A 109 -4.16 -2.68 2.28
CA ILE A 109 -5.62 -2.72 2.34
C ILE A 109 -6.04 -4.16 2.03
N ASP A 110 -6.61 -4.83 3.02
CA ASP A 110 -7.21 -6.15 2.86
C ASP A 110 -8.71 -6.01 2.55
N GLU A 111 -9.28 -7.05 1.95
CA GLU A 111 -10.72 -7.16 1.66
C GLU A 111 -11.32 -5.90 1.01
N PHE A 112 -10.66 -5.43 -0.04
CA PHE A 112 -11.11 -4.25 -0.77
C PHE A 112 -12.52 -4.44 -1.35
N TYR A 113 -13.51 -3.75 -0.74
CA TYR A 113 -14.91 -3.91 -1.10
C TYR A 113 -15.66 -2.58 -1.12
N ILE A 114 -15.95 -2.11 -2.34
CA ILE A 114 -16.76 -0.91 -2.56
C ILE A 114 -18.21 -1.33 -2.79
N ASN A 115 -19.10 -0.96 -1.87
CA ASN A 115 -20.52 -1.27 -1.96
C ASN A 115 -21.42 -0.05 -2.12
N ASN A 116 -20.89 1.18 -2.08
CA ASN A 116 -21.67 2.40 -2.23
C ASN A 116 -20.85 3.55 -2.83
N LEU A 117 -21.56 4.57 -3.34
CA LEU A 117 -20.95 5.74 -3.97
C LEU A 117 -20.09 6.56 -3.00
N THR A 118 -20.50 6.66 -1.74
CA THR A 118 -19.76 7.38 -0.69
C THR A 118 -18.37 6.78 -0.48
N ASN A 119 -18.24 5.45 -0.43
CA ASN A 119 -16.96 4.76 -0.31
C ASN A 119 -16.02 5.11 -1.48
N ILE A 120 -16.57 5.20 -2.70
CA ILE A 120 -15.80 5.61 -3.90
C ILE A 120 -15.28 7.03 -3.72
N ILE A 121 -16.14 7.96 -3.34
CA ILE A 121 -15.79 9.38 -3.20
C ILE A 121 -14.74 9.56 -2.11
N LEU A 122 -14.94 8.94 -0.94
CA LEU A 122 -14.01 8.99 0.18
C LEU A 122 -12.66 8.39 -0.18
N PHE A 123 -12.65 7.21 -0.82
CA PHE A 123 -11.41 6.56 -1.22
C PHE A 123 -10.65 7.36 -2.29
N LYS A 124 -11.35 7.93 -3.29
CA LYS A 124 -10.73 8.83 -4.28
C LYS A 124 -10.10 10.07 -3.64
N LYS A 125 -10.79 10.67 -2.66
CA LYS A 125 -10.26 11.82 -1.90
C LYS A 125 -9.01 11.41 -1.13
N PHE A 126 -9.03 10.25 -0.48
CA PHE A 126 -7.89 9.68 0.22
C PHE A 126 -6.67 9.46 -0.69
N LEU A 127 -6.85 8.86 -1.87
CA LEU A 127 -5.77 8.70 -2.84
C LEU A 127 -5.23 10.05 -3.32
N SER A 128 -6.11 11.00 -3.63
CA SER A 128 -5.73 12.33 -4.10
C SER A 128 -4.91 13.11 -3.07
N ASP A 129 -5.33 13.08 -1.80
CA ASP A 129 -4.62 13.78 -0.73
C ASP A 129 -3.27 13.14 -0.39
N SER A 130 -3.15 11.82 -0.56
CA SER A 130 -1.90 11.08 -0.43
C SER A 130 -0.89 11.43 -1.53
N LEU A 131 -1.36 11.78 -2.73
CA LEU A 131 -0.53 12.14 -3.88
C LEU A 131 -0.11 13.62 -3.90
N LYS A 132 -0.85 14.52 -3.23
CA LYS A 132 -0.50 15.94 -3.13
C LYS A 132 0.80 16.13 -2.34
N LYS A 133 1.91 16.36 -3.06
CA LYS A 133 3.17 16.84 -2.48
C LYS A 133 2.92 18.14 -1.70
N LYS A 134 3.61 18.29 -0.58
CA LYS A 134 3.62 19.50 0.25
C LYS A 134 4.08 20.66 -0.66
N LYS A 135 3.19 21.61 -1.03
CA LYS A 135 3.68 22.98 -1.28
C LYS A 135 4.27 23.40 0.06
N ASN A 136 5.60 23.54 0.13
CA ASN A 136 6.22 24.16 1.28
C ASN A 136 5.69 25.59 1.33
N ASN A 137 4.78 25.87 2.27
CA ASN A 137 4.55 27.24 2.71
C ASN A 137 5.82 27.64 3.48
N TYR A 138 6.81 28.15 2.75
CA TYR A 138 7.74 29.14 3.26
C TYR A 138 7.12 30.50 2.94
N HIS A 139 6.17 30.90 3.77
CA HIS A 139 5.89 32.28 4.10
C HIS A 139 5.21 32.24 5.47
N ASP A 140 5.51 33.24 6.28
CA ASP A 140 4.98 33.48 7.62
C ASP A 140 5.72 32.77 8.76
N ARG A 141 6.98 33.16 8.95
CA ARG A 141 7.41 33.64 10.26
C ARG A 141 8.07 35.00 10.09
N GLN A 142 7.53 35.92 10.88
CA GLN A 142 7.76 37.35 11.03
C GLN A 142 9.22 37.77 10.99
#